data_AF-A0A7Y3BAQ0-F1
#
_entry.id   AF-A0A7Y3BAQ0-F1
#
_cell.length_a   1.000
_cell.length_b   1.000
_cell.length_c   1.000
_cell.angle_alpha   90.00
_cell.angle_beta   90.00
_cell.angle_gamma   90.00
#
_symmetry.space_group_name_H-M   'P 1'
#
loop_
_entity.id
_entity.type
_entity.pdbx_description
1 polymer ?
#
loop_
_entity_poly.entity_id
_entity_poly.type
_entity_poly.pdbx_seq_one_letter_code
_entity_poly.pdbx_strand_id
1 'polypeptide(L)'
;MHKYKLVLLILVISFLSFNTLHKYYVSVTEIEYISEQKSLQIISRVFIDDFESTLRNRYDERLTLAVDNEDELVNYYTERYLKEKLKITINGEPIQFNFIGKEYEDDLMLSYLEAVNLNEISTIEVVNRVLFETFPDQKNIVRFKINSTNKSILLVKENDKGLLNL
;
A
#
# COMPACT_ATOMS: atom_id res chain seq x y z
N MET A 1 -2.20 -53.26 -23.07
CA MET A 1 -3.11 -52.26 -22.42
C MET A 1 -2.47 -51.47 -21.27
N HIS A 2 -1.55 -52.01 -20.45
CA HIS A 2 -0.99 -51.27 -19.30
C HIS A 2 -0.05 -50.09 -19.67
N LYS A 3 0.75 -50.21 -20.74
CA LYS A 3 1.71 -49.17 -21.15
C LYS A 3 1.03 -47.86 -21.55
N TYR A 4 -0.11 -47.92 -22.26
CA TYR A 4 -0.87 -46.73 -22.64
C TYR A 4 -1.54 -46.04 -21.44
N LYS A 5 -1.95 -46.80 -20.42
CA LYS A 5 -2.46 -46.23 -19.16
C LYS A 5 -1.36 -45.49 -18.38
N LEU A 6 -0.13 -46.02 -18.38
CA LEU A 6 1.01 -45.38 -17.74
C LEU A 6 1.41 -44.08 -18.46
N VAL A 7 1.44 -44.10 -19.80
CA VAL A 7 1.70 -42.90 -20.62
C VAL A 7 0.60 -41.85 -20.42
N LEU A 8 -0.67 -42.25 -20.38
CA LEU A 8 -1.78 -41.35 -20.09
C LEU A 8 -1.67 -40.74 -18.68
N LEU A 9 -1.28 -41.53 -17.67
CA LEU A 9 -1.10 -41.05 -16.30
C LEU A 9 0.04 -40.02 -16.21
N ILE A 10 1.17 -40.29 -16.86
CA ILE A 10 2.30 -39.34 -16.92
C ILE A 10 1.88 -38.05 -17.62
N LEU A 11 1.11 -38.15 -18.71
CA LEU A 11 0.62 -36.99 -19.46
C LEU A 11 -0.35 -36.15 -18.62
N VAL A 12 -1.25 -36.78 -17.85
CA VAL A 12 -2.15 -36.09 -16.91
C VAL A 12 -1.36 -35.38 -15.80
N ILE A 13 -0.31 -36.02 -15.26
CA ILE A 13 0.52 -35.42 -14.20
C ILE A 13 1.30 -34.19 -14.74
N SER A 14 1.77 -34.23 -15.98
CA SER A 14 2.41 -33.06 -16.63
C SER A 14 1.44 -31.89 -16.88
N PHE A 15 0.14 -32.14 -16.98
CA PHE A 15 -0.88 -31.07 -17.04
C PHE A 15 -1.30 -30.55 -15.66
N LEU A 16 -0.87 -31.17 -14.55
CA LEU A 16 -1.17 -30.70 -13.20
C LEU A 16 -0.12 -29.71 -12.65
N SER A 17 1.00 -29.52 -13.34
CA SER A 17 2.05 -28.56 -12.96
C SER A 17 1.73 -27.12 -13.38
N PHE A 18 0.53 -26.63 -13.05
CA PHE A 18 0.26 -25.19 -13.07
C PHE A 18 0.89 -24.57 -11.82
N ASN A 19 2.15 -24.14 -11.94
CA ASN A 19 2.77 -23.26 -10.96
C ASN A 19 2.15 -21.87 -11.16
N THR A 20 1.04 -21.59 -10.48
CA THR A 20 0.60 -20.20 -10.34
C THR A 20 1.58 -19.49 -9.41
N LEU A 21 2.58 -18.85 -10.01
CA LEU A 21 3.47 -17.93 -9.33
C LEU A 21 2.65 -16.70 -8.92
N HIS A 22 1.86 -16.81 -7.86
CA HIS A 22 1.13 -15.66 -7.34
C HIS A 22 2.14 -14.74 -6.68
N LYS A 23 2.51 -13.64 -7.37
CA LYS A 23 3.25 -12.54 -6.76
C LYS A 23 2.48 -12.08 -5.52
N TYR A 24 3.17 -11.99 -4.39
CA TYR A 24 2.56 -11.59 -3.12
C TYR A 24 2.57 -10.07 -3.02
N TYR A 25 1.47 -9.45 -3.42
CA TYR A 25 1.30 -8.00 -3.48
C TYR A 25 0.97 -7.43 -2.09
N VAL A 26 1.94 -6.77 -1.45
CA VAL A 26 1.77 -6.18 -0.12
C VAL A 26 2.36 -4.78 -0.02
N SER A 27 1.66 -3.91 0.69
CA SER A 27 2.20 -2.63 1.16
C SER A 27 2.13 -2.54 2.67
N VAL A 28 2.95 -1.67 3.26
CA VAL A 28 2.92 -1.37 4.69
C VAL A 28 2.77 0.13 4.87
N THR A 29 1.75 0.55 5.62
CA THR A 29 1.57 1.93 6.04
C THR A 29 1.69 2.02 7.56
N GLU A 30 2.69 2.73 8.04
CA GLU A 30 2.88 3.05 9.46
C GLU A 30 2.30 4.43 9.74
N ILE A 31 1.51 4.52 10.80
CA ILE A 31 0.83 5.74 11.23
C ILE A 31 1.17 5.95 12.70
N GLU A 32 1.91 7.02 12.97
CA GLU A 32 2.38 7.37 14.29
C GLU A 32 1.87 8.76 14.68
N TYR A 33 1.32 8.89 15.89
CA TYR A 33 0.94 10.19 16.44
C TYR A 33 2.01 10.67 17.41
N ILE A 34 2.59 11.82 17.10
CA ILE A 34 3.61 12.47 17.93
C ILE A 34 2.92 13.58 18.75
N SER A 35 2.59 13.27 20.00
CA SER A 35 1.79 14.14 20.87
C SER A 35 2.42 15.52 21.12
N GLU A 36 3.75 15.55 21.24
CA GLU A 36 4.56 16.75 21.47
C GLU A 36 4.51 17.70 20.27
N GLN A 37 4.36 17.15 19.07
CA GLN A 37 4.31 17.90 17.80
C GLN A 37 2.87 18.15 17.33
N LYS A 38 1.88 17.52 17.98
CA LYS A 38 0.48 17.51 17.54
C LYS A 38 0.35 17.13 16.06
N SER A 39 1.14 16.14 15.65
CA SER A 39 1.21 15.69 14.27
C SER A 39 1.04 14.18 14.14
N LEU A 40 0.41 13.79 13.05
CA LEU A 40 0.32 12.40 12.60
C LEU A 40 1.31 12.22 11.46
N GLN A 41 2.32 11.40 11.71
CA GLN A 41 3.35 11.03 10.74
C GLN A 41 2.97 9.70 10.11
N ILE A 42 3.04 9.63 8.79
CA ILE A 42 2.63 8.45 8.04
C ILE A 42 3.75 8.07 7.08
N ILE A 43 4.16 6.81 7.11
CA ILE A 43 5.15 6.25 6.19
C ILE A 43 4.48 5.13 5.41
N SER A 44 4.30 5.32 4.10
CA SER A 44 3.76 4.29 3.21
C SER A 44 4.87 3.66 2.38
N ARG A 45 5.08 2.34 2.57
CA ARG A 45 6.05 1.51 1.84
C ARG A 45 5.33 0.67 0.80
N VAL A 46 5.75 0.82 -0.45
CA VAL A 46 5.22 0.08 -1.61
C VAL A 46 6.39 -0.37 -2.48
N PHE A 47 6.25 -1.51 -3.17
CA PHE A 47 7.24 -1.91 -4.18
C PHE A 47 7.27 -0.91 -5.34
N ILE A 48 8.48 -0.56 -5.78
CA ILE A 48 8.70 0.45 -6.82
C ILE A 48 8.01 0.02 -8.12
N ASP A 49 8.23 -1.21 -8.58
CA ASP A 49 7.65 -1.75 -9.82
C ASP A 49 6.11 -1.72 -9.84
N ASP A 50 5.49 -2.05 -8.71
CA ASP A 50 4.03 -2.09 -8.58
C ASP A 50 3.44 -0.68 -8.57
N PHE A 51 4.12 0.26 -7.91
CA PHE A 51 3.71 1.65 -7.86
C PHE A 51 3.92 2.36 -9.20
N GLU A 52 5.06 2.13 -9.85
CA GLU A 52 5.34 2.59 -11.22
C GLU A 52 4.26 2.10 -12.19
N SER A 53 3.97 0.80 -12.19
CA SER A 53 2.91 0.21 -13.02
C SER A 53 1.55 0.89 -12.78
N THR A 54 1.25 1.19 -11.52
CA THR A 54 0.01 1.87 -11.15
C THR A 54 -0.04 3.32 -11.64
N LEU A 55 1.03 4.09 -11.46
CA LEU A 55 1.09 5.46 -11.94
C LEU A 55 1.05 5.54 -13.47
N ARG A 56 1.74 4.62 -14.16
CA ARG A 56 1.70 4.49 -15.62
C ARG A 56 0.30 4.23 -16.14
N ASN A 57 -0.40 3.26 -15.55
CA ASN A 57 -1.77 2.91 -15.95
C ASN A 57 -2.77 4.04 -15.69
N ARG A 58 -2.55 4.85 -14.65
CA ARG A 58 -3.50 5.86 -14.20
C ARG A 58 -3.28 7.24 -14.82
N TYR A 59 -2.03 7.61 -15.11
CA TYR A 59 -1.68 8.99 -15.44
C TYR A 59 -0.87 9.11 -16.72
N ASP A 60 0.32 8.50 -16.79
CA ASP A 60 1.21 8.63 -17.95
C ASP A 60 2.14 7.41 -18.06
N GLU A 61 2.02 6.66 -19.15
CA GLU A 61 2.76 5.42 -19.41
C GLU A 61 4.29 5.60 -19.45
N ARG A 62 4.79 6.83 -19.58
CA ARG A 62 6.23 7.14 -19.70
C ARG A 62 6.93 7.34 -18.35
N LEU A 63 6.18 7.48 -17.26
CA LEU A 63 6.74 7.69 -15.93
C LEU A 63 7.70 6.54 -15.58
N THR A 64 8.87 6.86 -15.07
CA THR A 64 9.83 5.86 -14.60
C THR A 64 10.35 6.30 -13.24
N LEU A 65 10.32 5.40 -12.26
CA LEU A 65 10.68 5.66 -10.88
C LEU A 65 12.10 5.15 -10.58
N ALA A 66 12.71 5.70 -9.54
CA ALA A 66 14.01 5.26 -9.01
C ALA A 66 15.15 5.32 -10.06
N VAL A 67 15.15 6.39 -10.86
CA VAL A 67 16.21 6.70 -11.83
C VAL A 67 16.80 8.09 -11.57
N ASP A 68 18.06 8.30 -11.96
CA ASP A 68 18.78 9.56 -11.66
C ASP A 68 18.09 10.82 -12.18
N ASN A 69 17.37 10.72 -13.32
CA ASN A 69 16.63 11.83 -13.93
C ASN A 69 15.11 11.56 -13.89
N GLU A 70 14.60 11.22 -12.70
CA GLU A 70 13.18 11.01 -12.50
C GLU A 70 12.35 12.25 -12.84
N ASP A 71 11.23 12.06 -13.53
CA ASP A 71 10.33 13.15 -13.93
C ASP A 71 9.73 13.85 -12.69
N GLU A 72 9.75 15.18 -12.67
CA GLU A 72 9.16 16.00 -11.59
C GLU A 72 7.67 15.67 -11.37
N LEU A 73 6.96 15.24 -12.43
CA LEU A 73 5.57 14.81 -12.37
C LEU A 73 5.36 13.57 -11.49
N VAL A 74 6.38 12.75 -11.23
CA VAL A 74 6.25 11.59 -10.37
C VAL A 74 5.81 12.02 -8.97
N ASN A 75 6.41 13.05 -8.39
CA ASN A 75 6.00 13.54 -7.06
C ASN A 75 4.55 14.05 -7.06
N TYR A 76 4.16 14.80 -8.09
CA TYR A 76 2.81 15.29 -8.25
C TYR A 76 1.79 14.13 -8.32
N TYR A 77 2.07 13.10 -9.12
CA TYR A 77 1.18 11.95 -9.26
C TYR A 77 1.19 11.03 -8.02
N THR A 78 2.33 10.88 -7.34
CA THR A 78 2.44 10.17 -6.07
C THR A 78 1.55 10.82 -5.01
N GLU A 79 1.70 12.14 -4.80
CA GLU A 79 0.88 12.89 -3.84
C GLU A 79 -0.60 12.76 -4.17
N ARG A 80 -0.97 13.02 -5.44
CA ARG A 80 -2.36 12.93 -5.91
C ARG A 80 -2.95 11.55 -5.66
N TYR A 81 -2.20 10.49 -5.98
CA TYR A 81 -2.62 9.12 -5.80
C TYR A 81 -2.80 8.76 -4.32
N LEU A 82 -1.81 9.07 -3.47
CA LEU A 82 -1.89 8.77 -2.04
C LEU A 82 -3.04 9.52 -1.37
N LYS A 83 -3.23 10.81 -1.69
CA LYS A 83 -4.38 11.60 -1.21
C LYS A 83 -5.72 10.99 -1.62
N GLU A 84 -5.80 10.30 -2.75
CA GLU A 84 -7.02 9.64 -3.20
C GLU A 84 -7.23 8.28 -2.51
N LYS A 85 -6.18 7.46 -2.41
CA LYS A 85 -6.29 6.06 -1.99
C LYS A 85 -6.12 5.83 -0.49
N LEU A 86 -5.45 6.74 0.21
CA LEU A 86 -5.28 6.72 1.65
C LEU A 86 -6.11 7.83 2.28
N LYS A 87 -7.08 7.46 3.12
CA LYS A 87 -7.94 8.39 3.84
C LYS A 87 -7.84 8.14 5.33
N ILE A 88 -7.78 9.21 6.10
CA ILE A 88 -7.69 9.15 7.55
C ILE A 88 -8.80 10.03 8.14
N THR A 89 -9.50 9.49 9.12
CA THR A 89 -10.52 10.18 9.89
C THR A 89 -10.14 10.09 11.36
N ILE A 90 -10.10 11.23 12.05
CA ILE A 90 -9.76 11.31 13.47
C ILE A 90 -10.98 11.86 14.20
N ASN A 91 -11.42 11.17 15.26
CA ASN A 91 -12.56 11.61 16.07
C ASN A 91 -13.84 11.87 15.27
N GLY A 92 -14.03 11.11 14.17
CA GLY A 92 -15.17 11.26 13.26
C GLY A 92 -14.98 12.30 12.15
N GLU A 93 -13.92 13.11 12.19
CA GLU A 93 -13.64 14.16 11.20
C GLU A 93 -12.55 13.73 10.20
N PRO A 94 -12.80 13.81 8.88
CA PRO A 94 -11.78 13.54 7.88
C PRO A 94 -10.65 14.56 7.98
N ILE A 95 -9.41 14.09 8.01
CA ILE A 95 -8.23 14.94 8.02
C ILE A 95 -7.50 14.90 6.68
N GLN A 96 -6.80 16.00 6.37
CA GLN A 96 -5.89 16.06 5.23
C GLN A 96 -4.44 15.93 5.73
N PHE A 97 -3.62 15.27 4.93
CA PHE A 97 -2.18 15.20 5.11
C PHE A 97 -1.47 15.80 3.91
N ASN A 98 -0.24 16.25 4.14
CA ASN A 98 0.67 16.77 3.12
C ASN A 98 1.66 15.68 2.74
N PHE A 99 2.03 15.63 1.46
CA PHE A 99 3.16 14.83 1.02
C PHE A 99 4.44 15.63 1.26
N ILE A 100 5.33 15.08 2.10
CA ILE A 100 6.57 15.73 2.49
C ILE A 100 7.68 15.36 1.50
N GLY A 101 7.69 14.12 1.06
CA GLY A 101 8.65 13.60 0.11
C GLY A 101 8.61 12.08 0.04
N LYS A 102 9.57 11.53 -0.69
CA LYS A 102 9.77 10.09 -0.80
C LYS A 102 11.25 9.73 -0.83
N GLU A 103 11.52 8.48 -0.54
CA GLU A 103 12.84 7.86 -0.63
C GLU A 103 12.71 6.49 -1.27
N TYR A 104 13.79 6.03 -1.91
CA TYR A 104 13.90 4.68 -2.42
C TYR A 104 14.89 3.90 -1.55
N GLU A 105 14.43 2.77 -1.01
CA GLU A 105 15.23 1.84 -0.20
C GLU A 105 15.06 0.45 -0.79
N ASP A 106 16.15 -0.12 -1.32
CA ASP A 106 16.14 -1.38 -2.07
C ASP A 106 15.07 -1.40 -3.20
N ASP A 107 14.06 -2.24 -3.07
CA ASP A 107 12.94 -2.39 -4.01
C ASP A 107 11.67 -1.63 -3.57
N LEU A 108 11.77 -0.83 -2.51
CA LEU A 108 10.66 -0.10 -1.90
C LEU A 108 10.76 1.41 -2.15
N MET A 109 9.60 2.01 -2.39
CA MET A 109 9.40 3.45 -2.27
C MET A 109 8.75 3.74 -0.92
N LEU A 110 9.41 4.56 -0.11
CA LEU A 110 8.91 5.13 1.14
C LEU A 110 8.32 6.49 0.83
N SER A 111 7.02 6.68 1.07
CA SER A 111 6.37 7.99 1.00
C SER A 111 6.11 8.54 2.39
N TYR A 112 6.60 9.74 2.65
CA TYR A 112 6.46 10.45 3.93
C TYR A 112 5.30 11.45 3.83
N LEU A 113 4.29 11.26 4.68
CA LEU A 113 3.13 12.15 4.77
C LEU A 113 2.97 12.67 6.20
N GLU A 114 2.44 13.87 6.35
CA GLU A 114 2.19 14.47 7.66
C GLU A 114 0.88 15.24 7.71
N ALA A 115 0.14 15.08 8.81
CA ALA A 115 -0.95 15.98 9.19
C ALA A 115 -0.60 16.67 10.51
N VAL A 116 -0.68 18.00 10.55
CA VAL A 116 -0.32 18.82 11.73
C VAL A 116 -1.55 19.46 12.37
N ASN A 117 -1.37 20.09 13.52
CA ASN A 117 -2.42 20.78 14.28
C ASN A 117 -3.56 19.85 14.71
N LEU A 118 -3.22 18.62 15.07
CA LEU A 118 -4.18 17.64 15.55
C LEU A 118 -4.42 17.80 17.05
N ASN A 119 -5.67 17.58 17.45
CA ASN A 119 -6.02 17.45 18.86
C ASN A 119 -5.74 16.02 19.34
N GLU A 120 -6.03 15.76 20.61
CA GLU A 120 -5.99 14.42 21.17
C GLU A 120 -6.84 13.44 20.33
N ILE A 121 -6.27 12.29 20.02
CA ILE A 121 -6.90 11.24 19.21
C ILE A 121 -7.56 10.26 20.16
N SER A 122 -8.89 10.14 20.10
CA SER A 122 -9.66 9.11 20.81
C SER A 122 -10.08 7.97 19.88
N THR A 123 -10.32 8.29 18.60
CA THR A 123 -10.59 7.31 17.55
C THR A 123 -9.85 7.67 16.28
N ILE A 124 -9.35 6.66 15.58
CA ILE A 124 -8.75 6.81 14.26
C ILE A 124 -9.28 5.73 13.32
N GLU A 125 -9.79 6.18 12.18
CA GLU A 125 -10.19 5.33 11.07
C GLU A 125 -9.25 5.56 9.89
N VAL A 126 -8.82 4.47 9.27
CA VAL A 126 -8.00 4.48 8.05
C VAL A 126 -8.70 3.67 6.98
N VAL A 127 -8.83 4.27 5.80
CA VAL A 127 -9.17 3.56 4.56
C VAL A 127 -7.91 3.56 3.70
N ASN A 128 -7.38 2.38 3.38
CA ASN A 128 -6.18 2.25 2.58
C ASN A 128 -6.42 1.34 1.37
N ARG A 129 -6.58 1.99 0.21
CA ARG A 129 -6.83 1.37 -1.09
C ARG A 129 -5.61 1.39 -2.01
N VAL A 130 -4.43 1.67 -1.47
CA VAL A 130 -3.19 1.72 -2.24
C VAL A 130 -3.04 0.38 -2.97
N LEU A 131 -2.89 0.48 -4.30
CA LEU A 131 -2.63 -0.59 -5.25
C LEU A 131 -3.80 -1.56 -5.55
N PHE A 132 -4.94 -1.46 -4.85
CA PHE A 132 -6.09 -2.36 -5.05
C PHE A 132 -6.74 -2.32 -6.44
N GLU A 133 -6.55 -1.22 -7.18
CA GLU A 133 -7.09 -1.10 -8.55
C GLU A 133 -6.24 -1.83 -9.59
N THR A 134 -4.92 -1.83 -9.40
CA THR A 134 -3.96 -2.49 -10.30
C THR A 134 -3.81 -3.97 -9.96
N PHE A 135 -3.84 -4.31 -8.68
CA PHE A 135 -3.55 -5.65 -8.17
C PHE A 135 -4.72 -6.15 -7.31
N PRO A 136 -5.61 -7.02 -7.85
CA PRO A 136 -6.77 -7.51 -7.12
C PRO A 136 -6.44 -8.27 -5.83
N ASP A 137 -5.31 -8.98 -5.80
CA ASP A 137 -4.85 -9.80 -4.66
C ASP A 137 -4.01 -9.00 -3.66
N GLN A 138 -3.88 -7.68 -3.84
CA GLN A 138 -3.13 -6.78 -2.98
C GLN A 138 -3.65 -6.78 -1.54
N LYS A 139 -2.72 -6.73 -0.58
CA LYS A 139 -3.03 -6.56 0.84
C LYS A 139 -2.27 -5.38 1.41
N ASN A 140 -2.93 -4.57 2.22
CA ASN A 140 -2.32 -3.39 2.82
C ASN A 140 -2.26 -3.59 4.33
N ILE A 141 -1.05 -3.66 4.88
CA ILE A 141 -0.84 -3.74 6.33
C ILE A 141 -0.80 -2.32 6.86
N VAL A 142 -1.67 -1.99 7.81
CA VAL A 142 -1.65 -0.69 8.50
C VAL A 142 -1.23 -0.90 9.95
N ARG A 143 -0.16 -0.23 10.36
CA ARG A 143 0.37 -0.25 11.71
C ARG A 143 0.12 1.09 12.37
N PHE A 144 -0.47 1.05 13.54
CA PHE A 144 -0.78 2.21 14.36
C PHE A 144 0.15 2.22 15.56
N LYS A 145 0.76 3.39 15.82
CA LYS A 145 1.46 3.72 17.05
C LYS A 145 0.90 5.05 17.55
N ILE A 146 -0.19 4.97 18.31
CA ILE A 146 -0.92 6.14 18.79
C ILE A 146 -0.92 6.10 20.32
N ASN A 147 -0.26 7.06 20.95
CA ASN A 147 -0.05 7.10 22.40
C ASN A 147 0.60 5.78 22.90
N SER A 148 -0.06 5.07 23.83
CA SER A 148 0.38 3.77 24.34
C SER A 148 -0.10 2.58 23.50
N THR A 149 -0.90 2.82 22.46
CA THR A 149 -1.53 1.77 21.66
C THR A 149 -0.71 1.45 20.42
N ASN A 150 -0.28 0.18 20.32
CA ASN A 150 0.34 -0.40 19.14
C ASN A 150 -0.57 -1.47 18.56
N LYS A 151 -1.04 -1.29 17.32
CA LYS A 151 -1.94 -2.25 16.66
C LYS A 151 -1.59 -2.38 15.19
N SER A 152 -1.71 -3.59 14.65
CA SER A 152 -1.56 -3.87 13.22
C SER A 152 -2.85 -4.46 12.69
N ILE A 153 -3.27 -4.02 11.51
CA ILE A 153 -4.42 -4.56 10.79
C ILE A 153 -4.03 -4.89 9.36
N LEU A 154 -4.68 -5.91 8.80
CA LEU A 154 -4.55 -6.28 7.40
C LEU A 154 -5.82 -5.86 6.68
N LEU A 155 -5.65 -5.03 5.65
CA LEU A 155 -6.73 -4.54 4.79
C LEU A 155 -6.65 -5.24 3.44
N VAL A 156 -7.83 -5.62 2.94
CA VAL A 156 -8.02 -6.27 1.63
C VAL A 156 -9.11 -5.53 0.88
N LYS A 157 -9.31 -5.81 -0.40
CA LYS A 157 -10.26 -5.07 -1.24
C LYS A 157 -11.70 -5.11 -0.71
N GLU A 158 -12.11 -6.21 -0.11
CA GLU A 158 -13.45 -6.41 0.48
C GLU A 158 -13.59 -5.75 1.85
N ASN A 159 -12.48 -5.45 2.52
CA ASN A 159 -12.43 -4.80 3.84
C ASN A 159 -11.22 -3.87 3.90
N ASP A 160 -11.38 -2.71 3.27
CA ASP A 160 -10.33 -1.71 3.03
C ASP A 160 -10.20 -0.68 4.16
N LYS A 161 -10.95 -0.89 5.25
CA LYS A 161 -11.13 0.05 6.35
C LYS A 161 -10.72 -0.58 7.67
N GLY A 162 -10.04 0.21 8.50
CA GLY A 162 -9.74 -0.13 9.88
C GLY A 162 -10.09 0.99 10.84
N LEU A 163 -10.79 0.65 11.92
CA LEU A 163 -11.11 1.56 13.02
C LEU A 163 -10.36 1.12 14.29
N LEU A 164 -9.75 2.08 14.96
CA LEU A 164 -9.11 1.91 16.26
C LEU A 164 -9.71 2.90 17.26
N ASN A 165 -10.22 2.36 18.36
CA ASN A 165 -10.60 3.11 19.55
C ASN A 165 -9.45 3.01 20.56
N LEU A 166 -9.06 4.14 21.14
CA LEU A 166 -7.88 4.29 21.99
C LEU A 166 -8.23 4.33 23.48
#